data_AF-G8FW41-F1
#
_entry.id   AF-G8FW41-F1
#
_cell.length_a   1.000
_cell.length_b   1.000
_cell.length_c   1.000
_cell.angle_alpha   90.00
_cell.angle_beta   90.00
_cell.angle_gamma   90.00
#
_symmetry.space_group_name_H-M   'P 1'
#
loop_
_entity.id
_entity.type
_entity.pdbx_description
1 polymer ?
#
loop_
_entity_poly.entity_id
_entity_poly.type
_entity_poly.pdbx_seq_one_letter_code
_entity_poly.pdbx_strand_id
1 'polypeptide(L)'
;GRSFVYRDNDGTVASGFGLDFTPARVRLAEIRESVENYQRELKASQDARRAVTRLSRAIIDACEAFPEKAISWRSAAQAIIDAVAGRAEQASGLESLHAEVLEYAEYRFQEHNMSCVGDIGVTSNINTTPKNLSDSNERTRSNERDIVSTDDGSAVEMAYENKPEAAAGDMQSRLRQAEKTVGDIQGAVLATVPVGLLQVGCRAAQECVSVEFDGWSDVVGAAEMMRRMIGLSDAAWVDGVGR
;
A
#
# COMPACT_ATOMS: atom_id res chain seq x y z
N GLY A 1 5.87 7.60 29.45
CA GLY A 1 5.71 6.18 29.83
C GLY A 1 4.50 6.05 30.73
N ARG A 2 3.89 4.87 30.81
CA ARG A 2 2.80 4.58 31.75
C ARG A 2 3.31 3.57 32.76
N SER A 3 3.21 3.93 34.03
CA SER A 3 3.74 3.14 35.14
C SER A 3 2.60 2.79 36.10
N PHE A 4 2.53 1.54 36.50
CA PHE A 4 1.62 1.03 37.51
C PHE A 4 2.43 0.61 38.72
N VAL A 5 2.00 1.05 39.89
CA VAL A 5 2.68 0.78 41.15
C VAL A 5 1.65 0.18 42.10
N TYR A 6 1.88 -1.06 42.51
CA TYR A 6 1.14 -1.70 43.59
C TYR A 6 1.79 -1.35 44.92
N ARG A 7 0.98 -0.87 45.86
CA ARG A 7 1.39 -0.56 47.23
C ARG A 7 0.74 -1.55 48.18
N ASP A 8 1.51 -1.97 49.19
CA ASP A 8 1.02 -2.82 50.27
C ASP A 8 0.19 -2.00 51.27
N ASN A 9 -0.47 -2.67 52.22
CA ASN A 9 -1.34 -2.04 53.23
C ASN A 9 -0.60 -1.01 54.12
N ASP A 10 0.72 -1.16 54.27
CA ASP A 10 1.58 -0.21 54.99
C ASP A 10 2.01 0.99 54.13
N GLY A 11 1.52 1.08 52.88
CA GLY A 11 1.83 2.15 51.94
C GLY A 11 3.18 2.02 51.22
N THR A 12 3.96 0.98 51.55
CA THR A 12 5.23 0.64 50.88
C THR A 12 5.00 0.07 49.48
N VAL A 13 5.88 0.40 48.54
CA VAL A 13 5.77 -0.08 47.15
C VAL A 13 6.14 -1.57 47.11
N ALA A 14 5.16 -2.42 46.80
CA ALA A 14 5.34 -3.87 46.75
C ALA A 14 5.85 -4.33 45.38
N SER A 15 5.33 -3.76 44.29
CA SER A 15 5.86 -3.98 42.94
C SER A 15 5.47 -2.83 42.01
N GLY A 16 6.31 -2.55 41.02
CA GLY A 16 6.05 -1.52 40.01
C GLY A 16 6.42 -2.02 38.63
N PHE A 17 5.49 -1.91 37.68
CA PHE A 17 5.71 -2.26 36.28
C PHE A 17 5.28 -1.09 35.42
N GLY A 18 6.11 -0.72 34.44
CA GLY A 18 5.82 0.41 33.58
C GLY A 18 6.70 0.45 32.36
N LEU A 19 6.15 1.00 31.28
CA LEU A 19 6.90 1.25 30.06
C LEU A 19 7.60 2.60 30.21
N ASP A 20 8.91 2.58 30.44
CA ASP A 20 9.72 3.79 30.55
C ASP A 20 10.26 4.21 29.18
N PHE A 21 9.90 5.42 28.75
CA PHE A 21 10.42 6.02 27.52
C PHE A 21 11.59 6.96 27.78
N THR A 22 12.05 7.11 29.03
CA THR A 22 13.21 7.94 29.38
C THR A 22 14.45 7.57 28.55
N PRO A 23 14.77 6.27 28.33
CA PRO A 23 15.87 5.90 27.44
C PRO A 23 15.66 6.34 25.98
N ALA A 24 14.44 6.19 25.45
CA ALA A 24 14.10 6.62 24.09
C ALA A 24 14.11 8.16 23.95
N ARG A 25 13.76 8.89 25.01
CA ARG A 25 13.81 10.36 25.05
C ARG A 25 15.24 10.89 24.98
N VAL A 26 16.16 10.26 25.70
CA VAL A 26 17.59 10.62 25.68
C VAL A 26 18.19 10.34 24.29
N ARG A 27 17.76 9.26 23.64
CA ARG A 27 18.26 8.82 22.32
C ARG A 27 17.38 9.26 21.15
N LEU A 28 16.50 10.25 21.35
CA LEU A 28 15.51 10.64 20.35
C LEU A 28 16.17 11.09 19.04
N ALA A 29 17.27 11.83 19.12
CA ALA A 29 18.00 12.32 17.95
C ALA A 29 18.57 11.16 17.12
N GLU A 30 19.23 10.19 17.75
CA GLU A 30 19.78 8.99 17.09
C GLU A 30 18.69 8.15 16.41
N ILE A 31 17.57 7.95 17.12
CA ILE A 31 16.43 7.18 16.60
C ILE A 31 15.81 7.90 15.41
N ARG A 32 15.66 9.23 15.51
CA ARG A 32 15.12 10.05 14.43
C ARG A 32 16.01 9.99 13.19
N GLU A 33 17.32 10.15 13.35
CA GLU A 33 18.28 10.04 12.25
C GLU A 33 18.20 8.66 11.58
N SER A 34 18.12 7.59 12.39
CA SER A 34 17.98 6.22 11.88
C SER A 34 16.69 6.04 11.05
N VAL A 35 15.57 6.60 11.53
CA VAL A 35 14.28 6.55 10.82
C VAL A 35 14.34 7.37 9.53
N GLU A 36 14.92 8.57 9.56
CA GLU A 36 15.06 9.43 8.38
C GLU A 36 15.96 8.77 7.32
N ASN A 37 17.05 8.12 7.74
CA ASN A 37 17.93 7.36 6.84
C ASN A 37 17.17 6.21 6.18
N TYR A 38 16.46 5.41 6.99
CA TYR A 38 15.65 4.30 6.48
C TYR A 38 14.55 4.78 5.52
N GLN A 39 13.86 5.87 5.84
CA GLN A 39 12.84 6.44 4.96
C GLN A 39 13.43 6.93 3.64
N ARG A 40 14.62 7.55 3.67
CA ARG A 40 15.34 7.96 2.45
C ARG A 40 15.69 6.77 1.57
N GLU A 41 16.23 5.70 2.15
CA GLU A 41 16.56 4.47 1.42
C GLU A 41 15.30 3.80 0.84
N LEU A 42 14.24 3.70 1.64
CA LEU A 42 12.97 3.14 1.21
C LEU A 42 12.38 3.94 0.04
N LYS A 43 12.38 5.26 0.15
CA LYS A 43 11.89 6.15 -0.90
C LYS A 43 12.73 6.02 -2.17
N ALA A 44 14.05 6.02 -2.07
CA ALA A 44 14.95 5.84 -3.21
C ALA A 44 14.70 4.51 -3.94
N SER A 45 14.51 3.42 -3.19
CA SER A 45 14.16 2.11 -3.75
C SER A 45 12.80 2.10 -4.46
N GLN A 46 11.78 2.72 -3.86
CA GLN A 46 10.46 2.84 -4.46
C GLN A 46 10.48 3.71 -5.72
N ASP A 47 11.18 4.83 -5.69
CA ASP A 47 11.30 5.75 -6.83
C ASP A 47 12.06 5.10 -7.98
N ALA A 48 13.13 4.33 -7.70
CA ALA A 48 13.82 3.52 -8.70
C ALA A 48 12.87 2.49 -9.36
N ARG A 49 12.05 1.78 -8.57
CA ARG A 49 11.08 0.81 -9.11
C ARG A 49 10.03 1.48 -10.00
N ARG A 50 9.53 2.65 -9.58
CA ARG A 50 8.59 3.46 -10.37
C ARG A 50 9.24 3.96 -11.65
N ALA A 51 10.48 4.42 -11.59
CA ALA A 51 11.24 4.88 -12.75
C ALA A 51 11.40 3.76 -13.79
N VAL A 52 11.85 2.57 -13.38
CA VAL A 52 11.95 1.39 -14.29
C VAL A 52 10.62 1.13 -15.00
N THR A 53 9.50 1.11 -14.26
CA THR A 53 8.17 0.83 -14.84
C THR A 53 7.71 1.92 -15.80
N ARG A 54 7.90 3.19 -15.42
CA ARG A 54 7.51 4.35 -16.22
C ARG A 54 8.32 4.41 -17.52
N LEU A 55 9.63 4.22 -17.43
CA LEU A 55 10.55 4.32 -18.57
C LEU A 55 10.40 3.13 -19.51
N SER A 56 10.24 1.92 -18.99
CA SER A 56 9.99 0.75 -19.84
C SER A 56 8.72 0.93 -20.65
N ARG A 57 7.64 1.45 -20.04
CA ARG A 57 6.41 1.77 -20.76
C ARG A 57 6.61 2.85 -21.82
N ALA A 58 7.27 3.95 -21.46
CA ALA A 58 7.56 5.02 -22.42
C ALA A 58 8.39 4.54 -23.62
N ILE A 59 9.35 3.65 -23.40
CA ILE A 59 10.14 3.02 -24.48
C ILE A 59 9.26 2.11 -25.34
N ILE A 60 8.36 1.33 -24.74
CA ILE A 60 7.41 0.49 -25.50
C ILE A 60 6.50 1.36 -26.37
N ASP A 61 5.94 2.44 -25.80
CA ASP A 61 5.10 3.40 -26.52
C ASP A 61 5.89 4.04 -27.69
N ALA A 62 7.16 4.40 -27.47
CA ALA A 62 8.03 4.91 -28.53
C ALA A 62 8.34 3.86 -29.61
N CYS A 63 8.44 2.58 -29.26
CA CYS A 63 8.61 1.50 -30.24
C CYS A 63 7.37 1.33 -31.13
N GLU A 64 6.17 1.63 -30.62
CA GLU A 64 4.95 1.63 -31.42
C GLU A 64 4.91 2.83 -32.39
N ALA A 65 5.42 3.99 -31.95
CA ALA A 65 5.53 5.18 -32.79
C ALA A 65 6.63 5.06 -33.89
N PHE A 66 7.72 4.36 -33.59
CA PHE A 66 8.92 4.25 -34.44
C PHE A 66 9.30 2.79 -34.69
N PRO A 67 8.56 2.08 -35.58
CA PRO A 67 8.77 0.65 -35.83
C PRO A 67 10.17 0.32 -36.37
N GLU A 68 10.84 1.26 -37.04
CA GLU A 68 12.18 1.11 -37.59
C GLU A 68 13.28 0.98 -36.52
N LYS A 69 13.07 1.55 -35.33
CA LYS A 69 14.00 1.45 -34.18
C LYS A 69 13.53 0.49 -33.10
N ALA A 70 12.26 0.04 -33.16
CA ALA A 70 11.61 -0.77 -32.15
C ALA A 70 12.41 -2.00 -31.70
N ILE A 71 12.99 -2.76 -32.64
CA ILE A 71 13.75 -3.97 -32.32
C ILE A 71 15.01 -3.61 -31.52
N SER A 72 15.72 -2.56 -31.91
CA SER A 72 16.94 -2.09 -31.24
C SER A 72 16.66 -1.64 -29.81
N TRP A 73 15.66 -0.76 -29.63
CA TRP A 73 15.34 -0.22 -28.31
C TRP A 73 14.74 -1.27 -27.37
N ARG A 74 13.89 -2.18 -27.86
CA ARG A 74 13.39 -3.30 -27.05
C ARG A 74 14.53 -4.21 -26.60
N SER A 75 15.46 -4.52 -27.49
CA SER A 75 16.60 -5.38 -27.17
C SER A 75 17.53 -4.71 -26.15
N ALA A 76 17.79 -3.41 -26.31
CA ALA A 76 18.59 -2.63 -25.36
C ALA A 76 17.91 -2.52 -23.99
N ALA A 77 16.61 -2.21 -23.95
CA ALA A 77 15.85 -2.14 -22.70
C ALA A 77 15.82 -3.49 -21.97
N GLN A 78 15.62 -4.59 -22.71
CA GLN A 78 15.63 -5.94 -22.15
C GLN A 78 17.01 -6.31 -21.60
N ALA A 79 18.08 -5.99 -22.33
CA ALA A 79 19.45 -6.22 -21.87
C ALA A 79 19.77 -5.47 -20.57
N ILE A 80 19.28 -4.22 -20.42
CA ILE A 80 19.46 -3.44 -19.17
C ILE A 80 18.72 -4.10 -17.99
N ILE A 81 17.51 -4.59 -18.22
CA ILE A 81 16.70 -5.26 -17.18
C ILE A 81 17.35 -6.59 -16.76
N ASP A 82 17.88 -7.36 -17.71
CA ASP A 82 18.45 -8.68 -17.47
C ASP A 82 19.88 -8.65 -16.91
N ALA A 83 20.68 -7.65 -17.29
CA ALA A 83 22.09 -7.58 -16.89
C ALA A 83 22.30 -7.09 -15.44
N VAL A 84 21.41 -6.27 -14.92
CA VAL A 84 21.65 -5.53 -13.68
C VAL A 84 20.65 -5.93 -12.59
N ALA A 85 21.15 -6.40 -11.44
CA ALA A 85 20.30 -6.78 -10.32
C ALA A 85 19.70 -5.58 -9.56
N GLY A 86 20.39 -4.43 -9.56
CA GLY A 86 20.00 -3.23 -8.83
C GLY A 86 18.94 -2.40 -9.55
N ARG A 87 17.78 -2.16 -8.91
CA ARG A 87 16.69 -1.34 -9.49
C ARG A 87 17.10 0.10 -9.81
N ALA A 88 17.98 0.70 -9.00
CA ALA A 88 18.46 2.07 -9.23
C ALA A 88 19.34 2.17 -10.47
N GLU A 89 20.21 1.19 -10.69
CA GLU A 89 21.06 1.13 -11.88
C GLU A 89 20.24 0.80 -13.13
N GLN A 90 19.26 -0.12 -13.02
CA GLN A 90 18.28 -0.36 -14.09
C GLN A 90 17.55 0.94 -14.48
N ALA A 91 17.10 1.72 -13.50
CA ALA A 91 16.44 3.00 -13.75
C ALA A 91 17.37 3.95 -14.52
N SER A 92 18.61 4.14 -14.06
CA SER A 92 19.61 5.00 -14.71
C SER A 92 19.92 4.57 -16.15
N GLY A 93 20.07 3.26 -16.39
CA GLY A 93 20.28 2.72 -17.73
C GLY A 93 19.08 2.98 -18.65
N LEU A 94 17.86 2.77 -18.16
CA LEU A 94 16.63 3.06 -18.91
C LEU A 94 16.41 4.57 -19.13
N GLU A 95 16.85 5.43 -18.21
CA GLU A 95 16.82 6.89 -18.40
C GLU A 95 17.72 7.32 -19.55
N SER A 96 18.93 6.75 -19.62
CA SER A 96 19.89 7.02 -20.69
C SER A 96 19.34 6.56 -22.05
N LEU A 97 18.76 5.36 -22.10
CA LEU A 97 18.12 4.84 -23.32
C LEU A 97 16.90 5.69 -23.72
N HIS A 98 16.07 6.09 -22.76
CA HIS A 98 14.92 6.95 -23.02
C HIS A 98 15.34 8.33 -23.53
N ALA A 99 16.45 8.89 -23.05
CA ALA A 99 17.00 10.13 -23.58
C ALA A 99 17.42 10.00 -25.06
N GLU A 100 18.06 8.89 -25.45
CA GLU A 100 18.39 8.59 -26.85
C GLU A 100 17.13 8.49 -27.72
N VAL A 101 16.07 7.83 -27.21
CA VAL A 101 14.77 7.75 -27.88
C VAL A 101 14.17 9.14 -28.11
N LEU A 102 14.22 10.01 -27.11
CA LEU A 102 13.72 11.39 -27.23
C LEU A 102 14.52 12.19 -28.24
N GLU A 103 15.85 12.08 -28.25
CA GLU A 103 16.71 12.78 -29.21
C GLU A 103 16.39 12.34 -30.65
N TYR A 104 16.19 11.03 -30.87
CA TYR A 104 15.77 10.51 -32.16
C TYR A 104 14.38 11.03 -32.58
N ALA A 105 13.42 11.04 -31.65
CA ALA A 105 12.09 11.56 -31.91
C ALA A 105 12.14 13.06 -32.25
N GLU A 106 12.88 13.87 -31.48
CA GLU A 106 13.07 15.30 -31.74
C GLU A 106 13.67 15.53 -33.13
N TYR A 107 14.71 14.81 -33.51
CA TYR A 107 15.29 14.90 -34.86
C TYR A 107 14.25 14.56 -35.94
N ARG A 108 13.50 13.48 -35.75
CA ARG A 108 12.47 13.02 -36.71
C ARG A 108 11.33 14.03 -36.87
N PHE A 109 10.91 14.69 -35.79
CA PHE A 109 9.87 15.71 -35.83
C PHE A 109 10.38 17.09 -36.27
N GLN A 110 11.65 17.42 -36.04
CA GLN A 110 12.28 18.64 -36.57
C GLN A 110 12.30 18.64 -38.11
N GLU A 111 12.43 17.49 -38.76
CA GLU A 111 12.32 17.35 -40.21
C GLU A 111 10.92 17.75 -40.74
N HIS A 112 9.90 17.71 -39.89
CA HIS A 112 8.52 18.09 -40.19
C HIS A 112 8.07 19.32 -39.40
N ASN A 113 9.00 20.22 -39.07
CA ASN A 113 8.68 21.47 -38.38
C ASN A 113 7.94 22.42 -39.33
N MET A 114 6.66 22.15 -39.57
CA MET A 114 5.75 23.08 -40.23
C MET A 114 5.50 24.22 -39.26
N SER A 115 5.90 25.43 -39.66
CA SER A 115 5.72 26.63 -38.86
C SER A 115 4.24 26.84 -38.52
N CYS A 116 3.91 26.95 -37.23
CA CYS A 116 2.58 27.37 -36.77
C CYS A 116 2.29 28.86 -37.06
N VAL A 117 3.21 29.55 -37.76
CA VAL A 117 3.04 30.95 -38.18
C VAL A 117 1.88 31.06 -39.16
N GLY A 118 0.75 31.53 -38.65
CA GLY A 118 -0.51 31.70 -39.39
C GLY A 118 -1.73 31.14 -38.66
N ASP A 119 -1.52 30.18 -37.74
CA ASP A 119 -2.62 29.50 -37.02
C ASP A 119 -3.09 30.26 -35.76
N ILE A 120 -2.49 31.42 -35.48
CA ILE A 120 -2.84 32.32 -34.37
C ILE A 120 -4.23 32.97 -34.59
N GLY A 121 -4.67 33.06 -35.85
CA GLY A 121 -5.97 33.64 -36.24
C GLY A 121 -7.11 32.63 -36.37
N VAL A 122 -6.83 31.33 -36.33
CA VAL A 122 -7.87 30.30 -36.50
C VAL A 122 -8.51 30.04 -35.13
N THR A 123 -9.71 30.54 -34.94
CA THR A 123 -10.52 30.15 -33.79
C THR A 123 -10.78 28.65 -33.87
N SER A 124 -10.34 27.89 -32.86
CA SER A 124 -10.65 26.46 -32.73
C SER A 124 -12.15 26.24 -32.93
N ASN A 125 -12.54 25.65 -34.07
CA ASN A 125 -13.91 25.29 -34.35
C ASN A 125 -14.23 23.98 -33.61
N ILE A 126 -14.25 24.06 -32.28
CA ILE A 126 -14.69 22.97 -31.42
C ILE A 126 -16.10 23.30 -30.93
N ASN A 127 -17.06 22.47 -31.34
CA ASN A 127 -18.48 22.59 -30.96
C ASN A 127 -18.75 22.39 -29.46
N THR A 128 -17.71 22.11 -28.67
CA THR A 128 -17.80 21.80 -27.24
C THR A 128 -17.38 22.94 -26.32
N THR A 129 -16.84 24.04 -26.85
CA THR A 129 -16.44 25.20 -26.03
C THR A 129 -16.73 26.51 -26.77
N PRO A 130 -17.83 27.23 -26.46
CA PRO A 130 -18.05 28.55 -27.03
C PRO A 130 -16.97 29.53 -26.52
N LYS A 131 -16.32 30.21 -27.46
CA LYS A 131 -15.29 31.22 -27.22
C LYS A 131 -15.98 32.54 -26.86
N ASN A 132 -16.18 32.81 -25.58
CA ASN A 132 -16.31 34.18 -25.06
C ASN A 132 -15.61 34.25 -23.70
N LEU A 133 -14.48 34.96 -23.68
CA LEU A 133 -13.63 35.17 -22.51
C LEU A 133 -14.22 36.18 -21.52
N SER A 134 -15.48 36.61 -21.72
CA SER A 134 -16.14 37.64 -20.91
C SER A 134 -17.24 37.09 -20.00
N ASP A 135 -17.66 35.82 -20.17
CA ASP A 135 -18.75 35.21 -19.39
C ASP A 135 -18.33 33.88 -18.69
N SER A 136 -17.03 33.62 -18.54
CA SER A 136 -16.52 32.30 -18.15
C SER A 136 -16.75 31.86 -16.69
N ASN A 137 -17.61 32.53 -15.92
CA ASN A 137 -18.01 32.07 -14.59
C ASN A 137 -19.31 31.26 -14.57
N GLU A 138 -20.10 31.26 -15.63
CA GLU A 138 -21.30 30.42 -15.74
C GLU A 138 -21.01 29.16 -16.56
N ARG A 139 -20.21 28.26 -15.97
CA ARG A 139 -20.22 26.88 -16.44
C ARG A 139 -21.56 26.27 -16.02
N THR A 140 -22.27 25.60 -16.93
CA THR A 140 -23.31 24.63 -16.55
C THR A 140 -22.63 23.49 -15.80
N ARG A 141 -22.60 23.61 -14.48
CA ARG A 141 -22.10 22.59 -13.56
C ARG A 141 -23.30 21.73 -13.14
N SER A 142 -23.07 20.45 -12.89
CA SER A 142 -24.07 19.59 -12.25
C SER A 142 -24.37 20.14 -10.85
N ASN A 143 -25.65 20.33 -10.49
CA ASN A 143 -26.08 20.81 -9.16
C ASN A 143 -25.72 19.88 -7.99
N GLU A 144 -25.09 18.73 -8.26
CA GLU A 144 -24.73 17.73 -7.25
C GLU A 144 -23.56 18.15 -6.34
N ARG A 145 -22.89 19.27 -6.64
CA ARG A 145 -21.77 19.79 -5.83
C ARG A 145 -22.07 21.08 -5.05
N ASP A 146 -23.27 21.64 -5.19
CA ASP A 146 -23.70 22.82 -4.41
C ASP A 146 -24.37 22.41 -3.10
N ILE A 147 -23.74 21.49 -2.36
CA ILE A 147 -23.95 21.41 -0.92
C ILE A 147 -22.90 22.34 -0.32
N VAL A 148 -23.24 23.63 -0.24
CA VAL A 148 -22.51 24.56 0.62
C VAL A 148 -22.78 24.12 2.06
N SER A 149 -21.96 23.21 2.56
CA SER A 149 -21.88 22.93 4.00
C SER A 149 -21.46 24.23 4.68
N THR A 150 -22.39 24.88 5.37
CA THR A 150 -22.11 26.09 6.17
C THR A 150 -21.51 25.68 7.52
N ASP A 151 -20.52 24.80 7.51
CA ASP A 151 -19.87 24.32 8.73
C ASP A 151 -18.44 23.87 8.44
N ASP A 152 -17.56 24.84 8.16
CA ASP A 152 -16.12 24.64 8.05
C ASP A 152 -15.43 24.51 9.44
N GLY A 153 -16.16 23.99 10.45
CA GLY A 153 -15.73 23.96 11.85
C GLY A 153 -15.83 22.62 12.58
N SER A 154 -16.41 21.56 12.02
CA SER A 154 -16.70 20.31 12.77
C SER A 154 -15.79 19.12 12.51
N ALA A 155 -14.66 19.30 11.81
CA ALA A 155 -13.64 18.25 11.68
C ALA A 155 -12.94 17.88 13.02
N VAL A 156 -13.20 18.64 14.09
CA VAL A 156 -12.69 18.38 15.45
C VAL A 156 -13.69 17.57 16.30
N GLU A 157 -14.97 17.47 15.91
CA GLU A 157 -15.99 16.76 16.69
C GLU A 157 -16.10 15.26 16.37
N MET A 158 -15.38 14.78 15.35
CA MET A 158 -15.28 13.38 14.95
C MET A 158 -14.08 12.67 15.61
N ALA A 159 -13.79 12.99 16.88
CA ALA A 159 -12.98 12.11 17.72
C ALA A 159 -13.75 10.80 17.97
N TYR A 160 -13.05 9.67 18.07
CA TYR A 160 -13.62 8.31 18.17
C TYR A 160 -14.65 8.09 19.30
N GLU A 161 -14.87 9.07 20.16
CA GLU A 161 -15.66 8.99 21.41
C GLU A 161 -17.06 9.60 21.27
N ASN A 162 -17.30 10.49 20.28
CA ASN A 162 -18.57 11.20 20.14
C ASN A 162 -19.21 10.93 18.78
N LYS A 163 -20.09 9.91 18.72
CA LYS A 163 -20.99 9.69 17.57
C LYS A 163 -22.36 10.32 17.85
N PRO A 164 -22.88 11.21 17.00
CA PRO A 164 -24.28 11.63 17.11
C PRO A 164 -25.22 10.49 16.68
N GLU A 165 -26.31 10.32 17.42
CA GLU A 165 -27.37 9.35 17.11
C GLU A 165 -28.02 9.67 15.76
N ALA A 166 -27.92 8.72 14.83
CA ALA A 166 -28.55 8.83 13.52
C ALA A 166 -30.07 8.74 13.65
N ALA A 167 -30.76 9.69 13.02
CA ALA A 167 -32.21 9.75 12.91
C ALA A 167 -32.80 8.45 12.34
N ALA A 168 -33.89 8.00 12.96
CA ALA A 168 -34.62 6.79 12.62
C ALA A 168 -35.15 6.83 11.18
N GLY A 169 -34.64 5.95 10.33
CA GLY A 169 -35.13 5.69 8.98
C GLY A 169 -34.85 4.24 8.60
N ASP A 170 -35.92 3.49 8.37
CA ASP A 170 -36.03 2.09 7.96
C ASP A 170 -35.42 1.00 8.86
N MET A 171 -36.32 0.37 9.61
CA MET A 171 -36.10 -0.90 10.30
C MET A 171 -35.87 -2.03 9.29
N GLN A 172 -34.62 -2.22 8.86
CA GLN A 172 -34.16 -3.57 8.55
C GLN A 172 -34.03 -4.33 9.86
N SER A 173 -34.79 -5.42 9.98
CA SER A 173 -34.76 -6.31 11.13
C SER A 173 -33.32 -6.71 11.44
N ARG A 174 -32.77 -6.15 12.53
CA ARG A 174 -31.56 -6.68 13.17
C ARG A 174 -31.85 -8.13 13.50
N LEU A 175 -31.34 -9.04 12.68
CA LEU A 175 -31.07 -10.40 13.12
C LEU A 175 -30.26 -10.27 14.41
N ARG A 176 -30.82 -10.78 15.51
CA ARG A 176 -30.13 -10.89 16.80
C ARG A 176 -28.76 -11.48 16.54
N GLN A 177 -27.71 -10.66 16.64
CA GLN A 177 -26.36 -11.18 16.69
C GLN A 177 -26.26 -11.94 17.99
N ALA A 178 -26.16 -13.27 17.87
CA ALA A 178 -25.74 -14.11 18.98
C ALA A 178 -24.38 -13.60 19.48
N GLU A 179 -24.20 -13.60 20.80
CA GLU A 179 -22.93 -13.27 21.44
C GLU A 179 -21.83 -14.15 20.83
N LYS A 180 -20.99 -13.54 19.99
CA LYS A 180 -19.83 -14.22 19.41
C LYS A 180 -18.82 -14.45 20.52
N THR A 181 -18.51 -15.72 20.76
CA THR A 181 -17.49 -16.09 21.75
C THR A 181 -16.11 -15.67 21.24
N VAL A 182 -15.12 -15.64 22.13
CA VAL A 182 -13.72 -15.35 21.75
C VAL A 182 -13.22 -16.33 20.68
N GLY A 183 -13.74 -17.55 20.66
CA GLY A 183 -13.48 -18.56 19.63
C GLY A 183 -13.98 -18.17 18.23
N ASP A 184 -15.16 -17.56 18.11
CA ASP A 184 -15.70 -17.10 16.82
C ASP A 184 -14.87 -15.95 16.23
N ILE A 185 -14.31 -15.11 17.08
CA ILE A 185 -13.46 -13.99 16.68
C ILE A 185 -12.10 -14.50 16.21
N GLN A 186 -11.49 -15.44 16.93
CA GLN A 186 -10.24 -16.08 16.52
C GLN A 186 -10.40 -16.90 15.24
N GLY A 187 -11.51 -17.63 15.09
CA GLY A 187 -11.85 -18.37 13.87
C GLY A 187 -11.98 -17.45 12.66
N ALA A 188 -12.62 -16.29 12.81
CA ALA A 188 -12.73 -15.30 11.73
C ALA A 188 -11.38 -14.67 11.36
N VAL A 189 -10.50 -14.41 12.32
CA VAL A 189 -9.15 -13.87 12.10
C VAL A 189 -8.24 -14.90 11.44
N LEU A 190 -8.33 -16.17 11.83
CA LEU A 190 -7.58 -17.25 11.20
C LEU A 190 -8.11 -17.60 9.80
N ALA A 191 -9.42 -17.45 9.57
CA ALA A 191 -10.02 -17.59 8.23
C ALA A 191 -9.56 -16.50 7.24
N THR A 192 -9.10 -15.35 7.74
CA THR A 192 -8.47 -14.31 6.90
C THR A 192 -6.99 -14.55 6.58
N VAL A 193 -6.34 -15.56 7.19
CA VAL A 193 -4.94 -15.88 6.88
C VAL A 193 -4.89 -16.75 5.62
N PRO A 194 -4.28 -16.29 4.51
CA PRO A 194 -4.16 -17.11 3.32
C PRO A 194 -3.19 -18.27 3.59
N VAL A 195 -3.54 -19.48 3.15
CA VAL A 195 -2.72 -20.70 3.30
C VAL A 195 -1.31 -20.52 2.73
N GLY A 196 -1.14 -19.72 1.66
CA GLY A 196 0.16 -19.39 1.10
C GLY A 196 1.10 -18.64 2.07
N LEU A 197 0.56 -17.92 3.06
CA LEU A 197 1.38 -17.30 4.11
C LEU A 197 1.93 -18.36 5.09
N LEU A 198 1.15 -19.40 5.39
CA LEU A 198 1.61 -20.53 6.19
C LEU A 198 2.68 -21.34 5.45
N GLN A 199 2.54 -21.49 4.12
CA GLN A 199 3.53 -22.16 3.30
C GLN A 199 4.91 -21.48 3.40
N VAL A 200 4.94 -20.15 3.34
CA VAL A 200 6.19 -19.36 3.45
C VAL A 200 6.67 -19.24 4.90
N GLY A 201 5.77 -18.98 5.84
CA GLY A 201 6.11 -18.71 7.24
C GLY A 201 6.48 -19.95 8.05
N CYS A 202 6.01 -21.12 7.65
CA CYS A 202 6.17 -22.37 8.41
C CYS A 202 7.01 -23.43 7.67
N ARG A 203 7.98 -23.03 6.84
CA ARG A 203 8.82 -23.96 6.07
C ARG A 203 9.55 -24.98 6.94
N ALA A 204 10.13 -24.55 8.06
CA ALA A 204 10.81 -25.45 8.99
C ALA A 204 9.85 -26.48 9.62
N ALA A 205 8.60 -26.09 9.90
CA ALA A 205 7.59 -27.02 10.42
C ALA A 205 7.12 -28.03 9.34
N GLN A 206 6.98 -27.59 8.08
CA GLN A 206 6.67 -28.47 6.95
C GLN A 206 7.78 -29.50 6.72
N GLU A 207 9.05 -29.10 6.83
CA GLU A 207 10.20 -30.01 6.74
C GLU A 207 10.17 -31.04 7.88
N CYS A 208 9.85 -30.63 9.11
CA CYS A 208 9.73 -31.55 10.25
C CYS A 208 8.59 -32.55 10.13
N VAL A 209 7.46 -32.16 9.53
CA VAL A 209 6.30 -33.05 9.34
C VAL A 209 6.34 -33.79 8.00
N SER A 210 7.25 -33.40 7.09
CA SER A 210 7.34 -33.91 5.71
C SER A 210 6.03 -33.78 4.93
N VAL A 211 5.30 -32.68 5.15
CA VAL A 211 4.01 -32.36 4.49
C VAL A 211 4.05 -30.90 4.03
N GLU A 212 3.71 -30.67 2.76
CA GLU A 212 3.52 -29.32 2.22
C GLU A 212 2.10 -28.83 2.53
N PHE A 213 1.95 -27.55 2.88
CA PHE A 213 0.67 -26.97 3.25
C PHE A 213 0.00 -26.29 2.05
N ASP A 214 -0.62 -27.08 1.18
CA ASP A 214 -1.36 -26.59 0.01
C ASP A 214 -2.81 -26.23 0.34
N GLY A 215 -3.37 -26.83 1.39
CA GLY A 215 -4.70 -26.53 1.92
C GLY A 215 -4.82 -26.64 3.43
N TRP A 216 -5.93 -26.13 3.97
CA TRP A 216 -6.26 -26.27 5.40
C TRP A 216 -6.44 -27.73 5.84
N SER A 217 -6.83 -28.62 4.91
CA SER A 217 -6.90 -30.07 5.17
C SER A 217 -5.54 -30.64 5.56
N ASP A 218 -4.47 -30.18 4.93
CA ASP A 218 -3.11 -30.69 5.13
C ASP A 218 -2.56 -30.18 6.46
N VAL A 219 -2.85 -28.93 6.78
CA VAL A 219 -2.53 -28.32 8.08
C VAL A 219 -3.23 -29.06 9.22
N VAL A 220 -4.53 -29.35 9.07
CA VAL A 220 -5.31 -30.09 10.07
C VAL A 220 -4.83 -31.54 10.19
N GLY A 221 -4.50 -32.20 9.07
CA GLY A 221 -3.93 -33.55 9.05
C GLY A 221 -2.55 -33.63 9.72
N ALA A 222 -1.73 -32.59 9.57
CA ALA A 222 -0.41 -32.46 10.19
C ALA A 222 -0.48 -32.03 11.68
N ALA A 223 -1.61 -31.52 12.15
CA ALA A 223 -1.74 -30.91 13.48
C ALA A 223 -1.43 -31.88 14.61
N GLU A 224 -1.85 -33.15 14.49
CA GLU A 224 -1.57 -34.16 15.52
C GLU A 224 -0.07 -34.47 15.63
N MET A 225 0.63 -34.55 14.49
CA MET A 225 2.08 -34.74 14.45
C MET A 225 2.80 -33.55 15.07
N MET A 226 2.41 -32.32 14.66
CA MET A 226 2.96 -31.09 15.22
C MET A 226 2.77 -31.05 16.73
N ARG A 227 1.56 -31.31 17.23
CA ARG A 227 1.24 -31.37 18.66
C ARG A 227 2.21 -32.27 19.44
N ARG A 228 2.49 -33.47 18.92
CA ARG A 228 3.43 -34.42 19.54
C ARG A 228 4.87 -33.89 19.54
N MET A 229 5.31 -33.23 18.46
CA MET A 229 6.66 -32.65 18.37
C MET A 229 6.89 -31.53 19.38
N ILE A 230 5.87 -30.71 19.67
CA ILE A 230 5.94 -29.64 20.69
C ILE A 230 5.69 -30.15 22.11
N GLY A 231 5.43 -31.46 22.29
CA GLY A 231 5.19 -32.06 23.60
C GLY A 231 3.87 -31.66 24.24
N LEU A 232 2.86 -31.26 23.45
CA LEU A 232 1.58 -30.80 23.97
C LEU A 232 0.66 -32.00 24.28
N SER A 233 0.18 -32.08 25.53
CA SER A 233 -0.70 -33.16 25.97
C SER A 233 -2.09 -33.09 25.31
N ASP A 234 -2.77 -34.23 25.18
CA ASP A 234 -4.12 -34.28 24.60
C ASP A 234 -5.12 -33.42 25.38
N ALA A 235 -5.01 -33.42 26.71
CA ALA A 235 -5.85 -32.61 27.57
C ALA A 235 -5.66 -31.11 27.33
N ALA A 236 -4.40 -30.66 27.16
CA ALA A 236 -4.10 -29.25 26.88
C ALA A 236 -4.54 -28.82 25.47
N TRP A 237 -4.50 -29.74 24.50
CA TRP A 237 -4.99 -29.48 23.15
C TRP A 237 -6.52 -29.30 23.13
N VAL A 238 -7.25 -30.21 23.77
CA VAL A 238 -8.72 -30.13 23.85
C VAL A 238 -9.19 -28.90 24.62
N ASP A 239 -8.47 -28.49 25.67
CA ASP A 239 -8.75 -27.25 26.41
C ASP A 239 -8.54 -26.00 25.54
N GLY A 240 -7.48 -25.99 24.72
CA GLY A 240 -7.16 -24.87 23.83
C GLY A 240 -8.07 -24.73 22.60
N VAL A 241 -8.73 -25.80 22.16
CA VAL A 241 -9.65 -25.76 20.99
C VAL A 241 -10.96 -25.02 21.32
N GLY A 242 -11.29 -24.84 22.61
CA GLY A 242 -12.53 -24.19 23.03
C GLY A 242 -13.80 -24.99 22.68
N ARG A 243 -14.86 -24.80 23.47
CA ARG A 243 -16.21 -25.25 23.09
C ARG A 243 -16.93 -24.19 22.27
#